data_AF-A0A7G8BPT8-F1
#
_entry.id   AF-A0A7G8BPT8-F1
#
_cell.length_a   1.000
_cell.length_b   1.000
_cell.length_c   1.000
_cell.angle_alpha   90.00
_cell.angle_beta   90.00
_cell.angle_gamma   90.00
#
_symmetry.space_group_name_H-M   'P 1'
#
loop_
_entity.id
_entity.type
_entity.pdbx_description
1 polymer ?
#
loop_
_entity_poly.entity_id
_entity_poly.type
_entity_poly.pdbx_seq_one_letter_code
_entity_poly.pdbx_strand_id
1 'polypeptide(L)'
;MKQIFLLVVLLCVCAGGYGQSVQIADDNLPSAPSAHFAGPSLAAIVPTPSTPANPNVPTSYRPSMPVTSLTWGIKLDYYLRSTVSFRNFLEAGFLAGIPNLPAAPSQPQPPATITIDGVQNYANAMDAYGDAMDDWRRSSEDELRYRGRRFGVGLATAETRQMLSNFALPVALHQDPRYVPAYIDGSFSQRMWHSVSSIAVTRGDSGRLEPNYSKLGGTVAAAFIGKEVYAKKFDVPQLETNQFVKRYIGYSLAGDLATNVGRELVRTAIKPDIEMYSSDGPATQDSYYPLSIGGKFVYWARSTYGMRNFIQGALIAGIPDITDQPGQPAVPNITTEQQALEFDAIFVQYGEDIQAWRDNMEDDVRYHERRLIGGFSESETQQFLANFALSTTLGMDPRYIPLGPGHSAGARLGNAFTSVVIGHMDSGRKMANLPLLAGTVGAAFAAKELYYPALGVPELESNRVLAKTIGFNFAADGLLNIFGEFFVHRGF
;
A
#
# COMPACT_ATOMS: atom_id res chain seq x y z
N MET A 1 7.24 25.70 -2.36
CA MET A 1 8.21 24.78 -1.68
C MET A 1 9.00 25.39 -0.51
N LYS A 2 9.25 26.72 -0.42
CA LYS A 2 10.07 27.31 0.66
C LYS A 2 9.38 27.46 2.04
N GLN A 3 8.06 27.38 2.13
CA GLN A 3 7.34 27.58 3.42
C GLN A 3 7.18 26.30 4.27
N ILE A 4 7.28 25.11 3.68
CA ILE A 4 7.17 23.83 4.42
C ILE A 4 8.51 23.50 5.13
N PHE A 5 9.63 23.95 4.59
CA PHE A 5 10.96 23.74 5.18
C PHE A 5 11.19 24.60 6.44
N LEU A 6 10.49 25.73 6.58
CA LEU A 6 10.61 26.62 7.74
C LEU A 6 9.87 26.06 8.99
N LEU A 7 8.81 25.27 8.79
CA LEU A 7 8.01 24.71 9.89
C LEU A 7 8.73 23.55 10.61
N VAL A 8 9.59 22.81 9.90
CA VAL A 8 10.37 21.69 10.46
C VAL A 8 11.61 22.16 11.23
N VAL A 9 12.20 23.30 10.84
CA VAL A 9 13.35 23.87 11.54
C VAL A 9 12.95 24.63 12.82
N LEU A 10 11.75 25.21 12.87
CA LEU A 10 11.28 25.94 14.06
C LEU A 10 10.99 25.03 15.27
N LEU A 11 10.68 23.76 15.05
CA LEU A 11 10.44 22.78 16.14
C LEU A 11 11.73 22.28 16.80
N CYS A 12 12.91 22.53 16.21
CA CYS A 12 14.20 22.05 16.72
C CYS A 12 14.96 23.06 17.60
N VAL A 13 14.46 24.29 17.82
CA VAL A 13 15.22 25.35 18.54
C VAL A 13 14.64 25.74 19.91
N CYS A 14 13.47 25.24 20.32
CA CYS A 14 12.84 25.68 21.58
C CYS A 14 13.15 24.83 22.83
N ALA A 15 14.16 23.95 22.82
CA ALA A 15 14.55 23.15 24.00
C ALA A 15 15.98 23.46 24.44
N GLY A 16 16.22 24.70 24.84
CA GLY A 16 17.46 25.13 25.51
C GLY A 16 17.14 25.81 26.82
N GLY A 17 17.52 25.19 27.94
CA GLY A 17 17.63 25.84 29.25
C GLY A 17 16.66 25.30 30.32
N TYR A 18 17.15 24.39 31.15
CA TYR A 18 17.37 24.57 32.60
C TYR A 18 17.48 23.19 33.26
N GLY A 19 18.66 22.92 33.83
CA GLY A 19 18.91 21.71 34.60
C GLY A 19 18.41 21.83 36.03
N GLN A 20 18.21 20.69 36.68
CA GLN A 20 18.77 20.42 38.00
C GLN A 20 18.74 18.91 38.30
N SER A 21 19.85 18.45 38.84
CA SER A 21 20.14 17.13 39.40
C SER A 21 19.29 16.80 40.63
N VAL A 22 18.83 15.57 40.81
CA VAL A 22 18.77 14.92 42.15
C VAL A 22 19.01 13.41 42.04
N GLN A 23 19.70 12.95 43.10
CA GLN A 23 20.33 11.68 43.40
C GLN A 23 19.43 10.43 43.48
N ILE A 24 20.15 9.32 43.37
CA ILE A 24 19.85 7.92 43.69
C ILE A 24 19.39 7.77 45.15
N ALA A 25 18.38 6.94 45.38
CA ALA A 25 18.22 6.13 46.59
C ALA A 25 17.44 4.86 46.25
N ASP A 26 18.14 3.72 46.27
CA ASP A 26 17.55 2.40 46.53
C ASP A 26 16.91 2.41 47.92
N ASP A 27 15.78 1.73 48.09
CA ASP A 27 15.53 0.84 49.24
C ASP A 27 14.11 0.22 49.24
N ASN A 28 14.10 -1.07 49.55
CA ASN A 28 13.03 -1.85 50.23
C ASN A 28 11.80 -2.33 49.44
N LEU A 29 11.93 -3.58 48.97
CA LEU A 29 10.85 -4.58 48.89
C LEU A 29 10.23 -4.82 50.28
N PRO A 30 8.91 -5.06 50.34
CA PRO A 30 8.40 -6.13 51.18
C PRO A 30 7.49 -7.12 50.42
N SER A 31 7.61 -8.36 50.88
CA SER A 31 6.97 -9.61 50.50
C SER A 31 5.44 -9.62 50.52
N ALA A 32 4.87 -10.41 49.62
CA ALA A 32 3.44 -10.73 49.50
C ALA A 32 2.85 -11.42 50.75
N PRO A 33 1.54 -11.27 51.00
CA PRO A 33 0.75 -12.25 51.73
C PRO A 33 -0.31 -12.95 50.86
N SER A 34 -0.52 -14.20 51.25
CA SER A 34 -1.35 -15.27 50.69
C SER A 34 -2.87 -15.10 50.89
N ALA A 35 -3.61 -15.84 50.06
CA ALA A 35 -5.06 -15.89 49.97
C ALA A 35 -5.78 -16.46 51.20
N HIS A 36 -6.96 -15.90 51.53
CA HIS A 36 -8.02 -16.60 52.26
C HIS A 36 -9.41 -16.19 51.73
N PHE A 37 -10.23 -17.22 51.49
CA PHE A 37 -11.65 -17.17 51.14
C PHE A 37 -12.54 -16.91 52.37
N ALA A 38 -13.58 -16.08 52.22
CA ALA A 38 -14.87 -16.20 52.92
C ALA A 38 -15.96 -15.40 52.18
N GLY A 39 -17.15 -16.00 51.99
CA GLY A 39 -18.27 -15.48 51.22
C GLY A 39 -19.22 -14.52 51.98
N PRO A 40 -20.51 -14.41 51.59
CA PRO A 40 -21.09 -13.18 51.04
C PRO A 40 -22.12 -12.49 51.94
N SER A 41 -22.41 -11.21 51.68
CA SER A 41 -23.66 -10.57 52.11
C SER A 41 -24.15 -9.52 51.11
N LEU A 42 -25.40 -9.68 50.69
CA LEU A 42 -26.20 -8.75 49.91
C LEU A 42 -26.48 -7.44 50.67
N ALA A 43 -26.33 -6.29 49.99
CA ALA A 43 -27.19 -5.13 50.17
C ALA A 43 -27.09 -4.21 48.94
N ALA A 44 -28.20 -4.04 48.24
CA ALA A 44 -28.37 -3.08 47.17
C ALA A 44 -28.44 -1.66 47.74
N ILE A 45 -27.80 -0.69 47.08
CA ILE A 45 -28.22 0.73 46.97
C ILE A 45 -27.55 1.30 45.69
N VAL A 46 -28.38 1.77 44.77
CA VAL A 46 -28.02 2.71 43.69
C VAL A 46 -28.76 4.01 44.01
N PRO A 47 -28.07 5.17 44.03
CA PRO A 47 -28.33 6.17 43.00
C PRO A 47 -27.08 6.93 42.50
N THR A 48 -26.92 6.95 41.16
CA THR A 48 -26.45 8.00 40.20
C THR A 48 -25.36 9.04 40.55
N PRO A 49 -24.64 9.55 39.52
CA PRO A 49 -23.18 9.66 39.54
C PRO A 49 -22.67 11.00 40.07
N SER A 50 -21.84 10.96 41.11
CA SER A 50 -20.80 11.97 41.29
C SER A 50 -19.62 11.58 40.40
N THR A 51 -19.16 12.50 39.57
CA THR A 51 -17.96 12.32 38.75
C THR A 51 -16.77 12.14 39.70
N PRO A 52 -16.13 10.95 39.79
CA PRO A 52 -14.88 10.86 40.51
C PRO A 52 -13.82 11.40 39.54
N ALA A 53 -13.21 12.53 39.90
CA ALA A 53 -11.90 12.87 39.35
C ALA A 53 -11.02 11.63 39.53
N ASN A 54 -10.65 10.97 38.43
CA ASN A 54 -9.91 9.71 38.47
C ASN A 54 -8.56 9.94 39.18
N PRO A 55 -8.34 9.42 40.40
CA PRO A 55 -7.11 9.66 41.14
C PRO A 55 -5.93 8.81 40.65
N ASN A 56 -6.10 8.01 39.62
CA ASN A 56 -5.09 7.05 39.17
C ASN A 56 -4.90 7.13 37.65
N VAL A 57 -4.30 8.22 37.16
CA VAL A 57 -3.47 8.11 35.96
C VAL A 57 -2.05 7.88 36.44
N PRO A 58 -1.51 6.65 36.37
CA PRO A 58 -0.10 6.44 36.62
C PRO A 58 0.66 7.31 35.62
N THR A 59 1.48 8.24 36.11
CA THR A 59 2.43 9.02 35.30
C THR A 59 3.44 8.13 34.55
N SER A 60 3.38 6.82 34.77
CA SER A 60 4.16 5.78 34.13
C SER A 60 3.30 4.56 33.76
N TYR A 61 2.19 4.73 33.02
CA TYR A 61 1.61 3.57 32.34
C TYR A 61 2.64 3.04 31.33
N ARG A 62 3.18 1.85 31.61
CA ARG A 62 3.98 1.06 30.69
C ARG A 62 3.11 -0.12 30.29
N PRO A 63 2.83 -0.36 29.00
CA PRO A 63 2.17 -1.59 28.61
C PRO A 63 3.03 -2.76 29.12
N SER A 64 2.48 -3.51 30.06
CA SER A 64 3.01 -4.81 30.49
C SER A 64 2.63 -5.80 29.41
N MET A 65 3.48 -5.97 28.40
CA MET A 65 3.50 -7.28 27.76
C MET A 65 3.98 -8.28 28.83
N PRO A 66 3.42 -9.49 28.89
CA PRO A 66 4.00 -10.54 29.71
C PRO A 66 5.49 -10.60 29.36
N VAL A 67 6.34 -10.68 30.39
CA VAL A 67 7.79 -10.86 30.25
C VAL A 67 8.01 -12.28 29.72
N THR A 68 7.67 -12.51 28.47
CA THR A 68 8.09 -13.70 27.73
C THR A 68 9.25 -13.25 26.89
N SER A 69 10.44 -13.75 27.24
CA SER A 69 11.62 -13.70 26.38
C SER A 69 11.18 -14.00 24.94
N LEU A 70 11.33 -13.05 24.01
CA LEU A 70 10.99 -13.34 22.62
C LEU A 70 11.90 -14.47 22.15
N THR A 71 11.29 -15.60 21.81
CA THR A 71 12.05 -16.69 21.22
C THR A 71 12.51 -16.29 19.81
N TRP A 72 13.58 -16.93 19.36
CA TRP A 72 14.07 -16.79 17.99
C TRP A 72 12.96 -17.00 16.94
N GLY A 73 12.04 -17.93 17.18
CA GLY A 73 10.91 -18.20 16.28
C GLY A 73 9.94 -17.02 16.13
N ILE A 74 9.68 -16.27 17.21
CA ILE A 74 8.84 -15.06 17.16
C ILE A 74 9.55 -13.96 16.36
N LYS A 75 10.86 -13.81 16.52
CA LYS A 75 11.66 -12.83 15.77
C LYS A 75 11.71 -13.19 14.28
N LEU A 76 11.79 -14.47 13.93
CA LEU A 76 11.74 -14.95 12.55
C LEU A 76 10.37 -14.68 11.91
N ASP A 77 9.26 -15.03 12.58
CA ASP A 77 7.90 -14.74 12.09
C ASP A 77 7.69 -13.23 11.88
N TYR A 78 8.16 -12.41 12.84
CA TYR A 78 8.10 -10.97 12.71
C TYR A 78 8.90 -10.44 11.51
N TYR A 79 10.12 -10.94 11.32
CA TYR A 79 10.92 -10.63 10.14
C TYR A 79 10.20 -11.01 8.86
N LEU A 80 9.72 -12.26 8.72
CA LEU A 80 9.04 -12.74 7.52
C LEU A 80 7.80 -11.89 7.18
N ARG A 81 7.02 -11.47 8.18
CA ARG A 81 5.88 -10.56 7.98
C ARG A 81 6.28 -9.13 7.60
N SER A 82 7.51 -8.74 7.90
CA SER A 82 8.07 -7.43 7.54
C SER A 82 8.78 -7.41 6.19
N THR A 83 9.08 -8.59 5.62
CA THR A 83 9.61 -8.74 4.25
C THR A 83 8.57 -8.38 3.21
N VAL A 84 9.00 -7.86 2.06
CA VAL A 84 8.14 -7.49 0.92
C VAL A 84 6.97 -6.60 1.36
N SER A 85 7.20 -5.74 2.36
CA SER A 85 6.19 -4.80 2.82
C SER A 85 6.08 -3.62 1.87
N PHE A 86 4.91 -2.97 1.84
CA PHE A 86 4.70 -1.71 1.12
C PHE A 86 5.77 -0.65 1.46
N ARG A 87 6.27 -0.66 2.71
CA ARG A 87 7.40 0.19 3.10
C ARG A 87 8.68 -0.15 2.33
N ASN A 88 9.07 -1.42 2.22
CA ASN A 88 10.27 -1.81 1.48
C ASN A 88 10.15 -1.39 0.00
N PHE A 89 8.94 -1.51 -0.56
CA PHE A 89 8.63 -1.02 -1.90
C PHE A 89 8.79 0.51 -2.02
N LEU A 90 8.29 1.28 -1.05
CA LEU A 90 8.49 2.73 -1.01
C LEU A 90 9.97 3.12 -0.84
N GLU A 91 10.71 2.45 0.05
CA GLU A 91 12.16 2.66 0.24
C GLU A 91 12.93 2.40 -1.06
N ALA A 92 12.55 1.37 -1.81
CA ALA A 92 13.10 1.06 -3.13
C ALA A 92 12.70 2.12 -4.18
N GLY A 93 11.44 2.55 -4.19
CA GLY A 93 10.92 3.59 -5.07
C GLY A 93 11.60 4.95 -4.87
N PHE A 94 11.82 5.36 -3.61
CA PHE A 94 12.58 6.59 -3.31
C PHE A 94 14.02 6.53 -3.84
N LEU A 95 14.63 5.34 -3.83
CA LEU A 95 15.98 5.17 -4.34
C LEU A 95 16.04 5.15 -5.87
N ALA A 96 15.05 4.52 -6.50
CA ALA A 96 14.85 4.53 -7.94
C ALA A 96 14.66 5.98 -8.44
N GLY A 97 13.83 6.75 -7.75
CA GLY A 97 13.44 8.09 -8.15
C GLY A 97 12.53 8.07 -9.40
N ILE A 98 12.01 9.23 -9.76
CA ILE A 98 11.16 9.37 -10.95
C ILE A 98 12.08 9.34 -12.18
N PRO A 99 11.84 8.45 -13.17
CA PRO A 99 12.55 8.46 -14.44
C PRO A 99 12.38 9.80 -15.15
N ASN A 100 13.45 10.35 -15.73
CA ASN A 100 13.35 11.54 -16.56
C ASN A 100 13.26 11.11 -18.03
N LEU A 101 12.04 10.85 -18.50
CA LEU A 101 11.83 10.43 -19.87
C LEU A 101 11.78 11.67 -20.80
N PRO A 102 12.59 11.71 -21.87
CA PRO A 102 12.51 12.78 -22.85
C PRO A 102 11.12 12.78 -23.53
N ALA A 103 10.68 13.94 -24.02
CA ALA A 103 9.47 14.00 -24.83
C ALA A 103 9.67 13.24 -26.14
N ALA A 104 8.64 12.52 -26.59
CA ALA A 104 8.67 11.84 -27.87
C ALA A 104 8.86 12.88 -29.01
N PRO A 105 9.64 12.56 -30.05
CA PRO A 105 9.73 13.39 -31.25
C PRO A 105 8.34 13.69 -31.83
N SER A 106 8.15 14.90 -32.34
CA SER A 106 6.90 15.27 -33.00
C SER A 106 6.88 14.76 -34.43
N GLN A 107 5.83 14.04 -34.81
CA GLN A 107 5.67 13.55 -36.18
C GLN A 107 5.59 14.71 -37.19
N PRO A 108 6.40 14.69 -38.27
CA PRO A 108 6.29 15.65 -39.36
C PRO A 108 4.89 15.65 -39.97
N GLN A 109 4.39 16.84 -40.33
CA GLN A 109 3.08 16.95 -40.98
C GLN A 109 3.22 16.82 -42.50
N PRO A 110 2.27 16.16 -43.18
CA PRO A 110 2.29 16.05 -44.63
C PRO A 110 2.23 17.44 -45.29
N PRO A 111 2.83 17.61 -46.47
CA PRO A 111 2.86 18.90 -47.15
C PRO A 111 1.43 19.31 -47.55
N ALA A 112 1.09 20.57 -47.29
CA ALA A 112 -0.23 21.12 -47.65
C ALA A 112 -0.47 21.24 -49.16
N THR A 113 0.56 21.00 -49.99
CA THR A 113 0.48 21.03 -51.45
C THR A 113 1.40 19.96 -52.02
N ILE A 114 0.88 19.13 -52.94
CA ILE A 114 1.62 18.00 -53.50
C ILE A 114 2.52 18.51 -54.64
N THR A 115 3.80 18.69 -54.34
CA THR A 115 4.87 18.96 -55.31
C THR A 115 5.94 17.87 -55.17
N ILE A 116 6.72 17.62 -56.24
CA ILE A 116 7.80 16.60 -56.21
C ILE A 116 8.78 16.89 -55.07
N ASP A 117 9.20 18.16 -54.92
CA ASP A 117 10.08 18.59 -53.83
C ASP A 117 9.42 18.47 -52.45
N GLY A 118 8.12 18.74 -52.35
CA GLY A 118 7.35 18.63 -51.12
C GLY A 118 7.23 17.18 -50.64
N VAL A 119 7.04 16.23 -51.55
CA VAL A 119 6.98 14.79 -51.26
C VAL A 119 8.35 14.28 -50.83
N GLN A 120 9.44 14.65 -51.53
CA GLN A 120 10.79 14.23 -51.17
C GLN A 120 11.23 14.80 -49.82
N ASN A 121 10.92 16.07 -49.53
CA ASN A 121 11.23 16.69 -48.24
C ASN A 121 10.45 16.04 -47.09
N TYR A 122 9.19 15.65 -47.35
CA TYR A 122 8.39 14.91 -46.37
C TYR A 122 8.94 13.49 -46.13
N ALA A 123 9.35 12.78 -47.18
CA ALA A 123 10.00 11.47 -47.05
C ALA A 123 11.27 11.56 -46.20
N ASN A 124 12.18 12.50 -46.51
CA ASN A 124 13.39 12.73 -45.72
C ASN A 124 13.09 13.12 -44.26
N ALA A 125 12.01 13.88 -44.02
CA ALA A 125 11.59 14.25 -42.67
C ALA A 125 11.02 13.05 -41.90
N MET A 126 10.33 12.13 -42.57
CA MET A 126 9.84 10.88 -41.98
C MET A 126 11.00 9.92 -41.66
N ASP A 127 12.02 9.83 -42.51
CA ASP A 127 13.23 9.06 -42.23
C ASP A 127 13.95 9.58 -40.98
N ALA A 128 14.17 10.91 -40.91
CA ALA A 128 14.76 11.56 -39.75
C ALA A 128 13.92 11.42 -38.48
N TYR A 129 12.59 11.37 -38.62
CA TYR A 129 11.68 11.07 -37.51
C TYR A 129 11.82 9.62 -37.02
N GLY A 130 11.98 8.66 -37.94
CA GLY A 130 12.25 7.25 -37.61
C GLY A 130 13.52 7.10 -36.77
N ASP A 131 14.63 7.70 -37.22
CA ASP A 131 15.89 7.71 -36.47
C ASP A 131 15.74 8.35 -35.08
N ALA A 132 15.05 9.49 -35.01
CA ALA A 132 14.79 10.19 -33.75
C ALA A 132 13.92 9.36 -32.80
N MET A 133 12.96 8.61 -33.33
CA MET A 133 12.07 7.75 -32.55
C MET A 133 12.83 6.53 -32.00
N ASP A 134 13.71 5.94 -32.79
CA ASP A 134 14.57 4.84 -32.34
C ASP A 134 15.54 5.26 -31.24
N ASP A 135 16.14 6.44 -31.37
CA ASP A 135 17.00 7.03 -30.34
C ASP A 135 16.22 7.40 -29.06
N TRP A 136 15.02 7.97 -29.21
CA TRP A 136 14.13 8.25 -28.09
C TRP A 136 13.75 6.96 -27.35
N ARG A 137 13.42 5.90 -28.07
CA ARG A 137 13.06 4.59 -27.50
C ARG A 137 14.24 3.98 -26.76
N ARG A 138 15.42 3.94 -27.38
CA ARG A 138 16.64 3.38 -26.78
C ARG A 138 17.04 4.13 -25.51
N SER A 139 17.05 5.46 -25.56
CA SER A 139 17.38 6.30 -24.40
C SER A 139 16.36 6.20 -23.26
N SER A 140 15.07 6.11 -23.58
CA SER A 140 14.00 5.89 -22.60
C SER A 140 14.11 4.51 -21.96
N GLU A 141 14.37 3.47 -22.75
CA GLU A 141 14.59 2.10 -22.28
C GLU A 141 15.82 2.02 -21.35
N ASP A 142 16.93 2.67 -21.72
CA ASP A 142 18.14 2.71 -20.91
C ASP A 142 17.91 3.41 -19.56
N GLU A 143 17.18 4.54 -19.54
CA GLU A 143 16.81 5.23 -18.31
C GLU A 143 15.91 4.33 -17.43
N LEU A 144 14.90 3.67 -18.01
CA LEU A 144 14.03 2.77 -17.25
C LEU A 144 14.79 1.55 -16.70
N ARG A 145 15.68 0.94 -17.48
CA ARG A 145 16.57 -0.14 -17.04
C ARG A 145 17.46 0.32 -15.90
N TYR A 146 18.04 1.51 -16.01
CA TYR A 146 18.86 2.11 -14.96
C TYR A 146 18.07 2.36 -13.67
N ARG A 147 16.84 2.90 -13.77
CA ARG A 147 15.93 3.10 -12.64
C ARG A 147 15.50 1.78 -12.00
N GLY A 148 15.27 0.75 -12.82
CA GLY A 148 14.99 -0.62 -12.37
C GLY A 148 16.15 -1.21 -11.57
N ARG A 149 17.40 -1.01 -12.01
CA ARG A 149 18.59 -1.42 -11.24
C ARG A 149 18.67 -0.70 -9.90
N ARG A 150 18.43 0.62 -9.86
CA ARG A 150 18.37 1.41 -8.60
C ARG A 150 17.28 0.91 -7.67
N PHE A 151 16.11 0.59 -8.21
CA PHE A 151 15.01 -0.01 -7.46
C PHE A 151 15.44 -1.36 -6.86
N GLY A 152 16.10 -2.22 -7.64
CA GLY A 152 16.65 -3.49 -7.20
C GLY A 152 17.65 -3.35 -6.05
N VAL A 153 18.58 -2.38 -6.14
CA VAL A 153 19.49 -2.04 -5.04
C VAL A 153 18.73 -1.62 -3.79
N GLY A 154 17.71 -0.78 -3.94
CA GLY A 154 16.91 -0.27 -2.82
C GLY A 154 16.13 -1.38 -2.12
N LEU A 155 15.50 -2.26 -2.88
CA LEU A 155 14.75 -3.41 -2.37
C LEU A 155 15.68 -4.39 -1.64
N ALA A 156 16.82 -4.76 -2.25
CA ALA A 156 17.79 -5.64 -1.62
C ALA A 156 18.36 -5.04 -0.32
N THR A 157 18.62 -3.72 -0.30
CA THR A 157 19.08 -3.01 0.89
C THR A 157 18.00 -2.99 1.98
N ALA A 158 16.73 -2.74 1.62
CA ALA A 158 15.59 -2.78 2.54
C ALA A 158 15.37 -4.16 3.15
N GLU A 159 15.42 -5.22 2.36
CA GLU A 159 15.30 -6.59 2.88
C GLU A 159 16.47 -6.97 3.80
N THR A 160 17.69 -6.58 3.42
CA THR A 160 18.88 -6.74 4.28
C THR A 160 18.71 -6.02 5.60
N ARG A 161 18.16 -4.80 5.58
CA ARG A 161 17.82 -4.08 6.81
C ARG A 161 16.78 -4.83 7.62
N GLN A 162 15.70 -5.34 7.04
CA GLN A 162 14.70 -6.11 7.81
C GLN A 162 15.35 -7.35 8.44
N MET A 163 16.18 -8.09 7.70
CA MET A 163 16.89 -9.26 8.23
C MET A 163 17.82 -8.86 9.39
N LEU A 164 18.63 -7.82 9.24
CA LEU A 164 19.58 -7.41 10.26
C LEU A 164 18.88 -6.77 11.47
N SER A 165 17.99 -5.81 11.23
CA SER A 165 17.34 -5.02 12.27
C SER A 165 16.18 -5.71 12.98
N ASN A 166 15.49 -6.66 12.32
CA ASN A 166 14.32 -7.32 12.90
C ASN A 166 14.57 -8.79 13.29
N PHE A 167 15.69 -9.37 12.89
CA PHE A 167 15.99 -10.76 13.18
C PHE A 167 17.42 -11.01 13.67
N ALA A 168 18.44 -10.85 12.82
CA ALA A 168 19.80 -11.29 13.14
C ALA A 168 20.39 -10.55 14.36
N LEU A 169 20.37 -9.22 14.36
CA LEU A 169 20.86 -8.44 15.51
C LEU A 169 19.93 -8.54 16.73
N PRO A 170 18.60 -8.49 16.60
CA PRO A 170 17.69 -8.72 17.73
C PRO A 170 17.89 -10.05 18.42
N VAL A 171 18.20 -11.11 17.68
CA VAL A 171 18.56 -12.42 18.25
C VAL A 171 19.91 -12.32 18.96
N ALA A 172 20.95 -11.80 18.30
CA ALA A 172 22.30 -11.75 18.86
C ALA A 172 22.42 -10.84 20.10
N LEU A 173 21.70 -9.72 20.10
CA LEU A 173 21.73 -8.70 21.14
C LEU A 173 20.59 -8.87 22.17
N HIS A 174 19.74 -9.88 22.02
CA HIS A 174 18.58 -10.13 22.88
C HIS A 174 17.65 -8.91 22.97
N GLN A 175 17.32 -8.31 21.82
CA GLN A 175 16.41 -7.16 21.69
C GLN A 175 15.06 -7.55 21.10
N ASP A 176 13.99 -6.86 21.51
CA ASP A 176 12.68 -6.92 20.85
C ASP A 176 12.72 -6.04 19.59
N PRO A 177 12.56 -6.62 18.39
CA PRO A 177 12.55 -5.84 17.14
C PRO A 177 11.24 -5.09 16.91
N ARG A 178 10.19 -5.36 17.69
CA ARG A 178 8.84 -4.89 17.40
C ARG A 178 8.61 -3.50 17.98
N TYR A 179 7.91 -2.67 17.20
CA TYR A 179 7.27 -1.48 17.77
C TYR A 179 6.06 -1.89 18.61
N VAL A 180 6.21 -1.80 19.93
CA VAL A 180 5.13 -1.96 20.91
C VAL A 180 4.38 -0.64 21.00
N PRO A 181 3.09 -0.58 20.66
CA PRO A 181 2.38 0.68 20.68
C PRO A 181 2.25 1.25 22.10
N ALA A 182 2.15 2.58 22.20
CA ALA A 182 1.93 3.29 23.46
C ALA A 182 0.57 2.92 24.07
N TYR A 183 0.35 3.32 25.32
CA TYR A 183 -0.96 3.22 25.95
C TYR A 183 -2.01 3.98 25.15
N ILE A 184 -3.14 3.34 24.86
CA ILE A 184 -4.17 3.93 24.01
C ILE A 184 -4.86 5.13 24.70
N ASP A 185 -4.95 5.13 26.04
CA ASP A 185 -5.50 6.25 26.82
C ASP A 185 -4.45 7.31 27.21
N GLY A 186 -3.18 7.13 26.83
CA GLY A 186 -2.16 8.17 27.01
C GLY A 186 -2.51 9.45 26.23
N SER A 187 -1.89 10.58 26.56
CA SER A 187 -2.11 11.82 25.78
C SER A 187 -1.54 11.69 24.36
N PHE A 188 -2.05 12.49 23.41
CA PHE A 188 -1.53 12.51 22.03
C PHE A 188 -0.01 12.74 21.99
N SER A 189 0.48 13.70 22.78
CA SER A 189 1.91 14.01 22.89
C SER A 189 2.72 12.83 23.43
N GLN A 190 2.21 12.12 24.45
CA GLN A 190 2.88 10.92 24.98
C GLN A 190 3.01 9.82 23.93
N ARG A 191 1.96 9.59 23.12
CA ARG A 191 2.00 8.58 22.06
C ARG A 191 2.96 8.97 20.93
N MET A 192 2.97 10.24 20.52
CA MET A 192 3.92 10.73 19.50
C MET A 192 5.36 10.70 20.00
N TRP A 193 5.60 11.03 21.27
CA TRP A 193 6.93 10.92 21.85
C TRP A 193 7.38 9.46 21.96
N HIS A 194 6.47 8.55 22.33
CA HIS A 194 6.74 7.12 22.36
C HIS A 194 7.11 6.57 20.97
N SER A 195 6.36 6.95 19.92
CA SER A 195 6.64 6.49 18.55
C SER A 195 8.00 6.97 18.05
N VAL A 196 8.40 8.20 18.37
CA VAL A 196 9.74 8.74 18.07
C VAL A 196 10.82 8.04 18.88
N SER A 197 10.68 7.96 20.20
CA SER A 197 11.70 7.39 21.09
C SER A 197 11.96 5.90 20.82
N SER A 198 10.96 5.16 20.36
CA SER A 198 11.09 3.73 20.03
C SER A 198 12.11 3.40 18.92
N ILE A 199 12.52 4.40 18.12
CA ILE A 199 13.58 4.23 17.12
C ILE A 199 14.95 4.13 17.80
N ALA A 200 15.15 4.92 18.85
CA ALA A 200 16.41 5.00 19.58
C ALA A 200 16.46 4.05 20.79
N VAL A 201 15.30 3.69 21.34
CA VAL A 201 15.17 2.85 22.54
C VAL A 201 14.25 1.68 22.23
N THR A 202 14.68 0.47 22.57
CA THR A 202 13.84 -0.73 22.50
C THR A 202 13.82 -1.43 23.86
N ARG A 203 13.01 -2.49 23.97
CA ARG A 203 13.07 -3.41 25.10
C ARG A 203 14.01 -4.55 24.76
N GLY A 204 14.83 -4.97 25.72
CA GLY A 204 15.50 -6.26 25.67
C GLY A 204 14.51 -7.41 25.90
N ASP A 205 14.95 -8.65 25.68
CA ASP A 205 14.17 -9.86 25.98
C ASP A 205 13.87 -9.99 27.49
N SER A 206 14.65 -9.30 28.34
CA SER A 206 14.40 -9.12 29.78
C SER A 206 13.30 -8.10 30.11
N GLY A 207 12.76 -7.41 29.11
CA GLY A 207 11.77 -6.34 29.24
C GLY A 207 12.33 -4.97 29.64
N ARG A 208 13.63 -4.86 29.94
CA ARG A 208 14.30 -3.59 30.28
C ARG A 208 14.48 -2.72 29.03
N LEU A 209 14.39 -1.40 29.19
CA LEU A 209 14.67 -0.46 28.10
C LEU A 209 16.17 -0.33 27.90
N GLU A 210 16.60 -0.32 26.65
CA GLU A 210 17.99 -0.21 26.24
C GLU A 210 18.09 0.49 24.87
N PRO A 211 19.25 1.06 24.52
CA PRO A 211 19.45 1.64 23.20
C PRO A 211 19.18 0.61 22.10
N ASN A 212 18.47 1.01 21.05
CA ASN A 212 18.07 0.12 19.95
C ASN A 212 19.23 -0.14 18.98
N TYR A 213 20.26 -0.83 19.48
CA TYR A 213 21.45 -1.22 18.74
C TYR A 213 21.11 -2.07 17.51
N SER A 214 20.09 -2.92 17.60
CA SER A 214 19.65 -3.77 16.49
C SER A 214 19.08 -2.95 15.33
N LYS A 215 18.18 -2.00 15.62
CA LYS A 215 17.62 -1.13 14.57
C LYS A 215 18.71 -0.24 13.97
N LEU A 216 19.44 0.50 14.80
CA LEU A 216 20.45 1.45 14.32
C LEU A 216 21.61 0.75 13.61
N GLY A 217 22.18 -0.28 14.25
CA GLY A 217 23.27 -1.07 13.69
C GLY A 217 22.87 -1.82 12.42
N GLY A 218 21.67 -2.41 12.39
CA GLY A 218 21.17 -3.12 11.22
C GLY A 218 20.91 -2.20 10.02
N THR A 219 20.37 -0.99 10.25
CA THR A 219 20.19 0.03 9.20
C THR A 219 21.52 0.51 8.65
N VAL A 220 22.50 0.77 9.51
CA VAL A 220 23.85 1.18 9.10
C VAL A 220 24.52 0.05 8.30
N ALA A 221 24.52 -1.18 8.82
CA ALA A 221 25.12 -2.33 8.15
C ALA A 221 24.47 -2.61 6.79
N ALA A 222 23.13 -2.55 6.71
CA ALA A 222 22.41 -2.70 5.45
C ALA A 222 22.81 -1.60 4.45
N ALA A 223 22.91 -0.34 4.86
CA ALA A 223 23.33 0.75 3.98
C ALA A 223 24.75 0.52 3.42
N PHE A 224 25.69 0.03 4.23
CA PHE A 224 27.02 -0.33 3.77
C PHE A 224 27.03 -1.53 2.82
N ILE A 225 26.24 -2.57 3.10
CA ILE A 225 26.06 -3.71 2.18
C ILE A 225 25.44 -3.25 0.86
N GLY A 226 24.44 -2.37 0.91
CA GLY A 226 23.84 -1.76 -0.26
C GLY A 226 24.85 -1.02 -1.12
N LYS A 227 25.76 -0.26 -0.48
CA LYS A 227 26.84 0.47 -1.14
C LYS A 227 27.90 -0.46 -1.74
N GLU A 228 28.37 -1.44 -0.97
CA GLU A 228 29.55 -2.24 -1.33
C GLU A 228 29.23 -3.50 -2.15
N VAL A 229 28.01 -4.04 -2.03
CA VAL A 229 27.60 -5.29 -2.67
C VAL A 229 26.55 -5.03 -3.74
N TYR A 230 25.42 -4.43 -3.38
CA TYR A 230 24.30 -4.32 -4.31
C TYR A 230 24.55 -3.28 -5.41
N ALA A 231 25.00 -2.07 -5.06
CA ALA A 231 25.29 -1.04 -6.05
C ALA A 231 26.31 -1.53 -7.10
N LYS A 232 27.35 -2.25 -6.69
CA LYS A 232 28.34 -2.85 -7.61
C LYS A 232 27.73 -3.96 -8.46
N LYS A 233 26.98 -4.89 -7.86
CA LYS A 233 26.38 -6.02 -8.58
C LYS A 233 25.32 -5.59 -9.59
N PHE A 234 24.56 -4.54 -9.28
CA PHE A 234 23.55 -3.99 -10.18
C PHE A 234 24.09 -2.90 -11.10
N ASP A 235 25.40 -2.61 -11.06
CA ASP A 235 26.07 -1.63 -11.91
C ASP A 235 25.43 -0.23 -11.80
N VAL A 236 25.39 0.29 -10.58
CA VAL A 236 24.81 1.59 -10.23
C VAL A 236 25.84 2.45 -9.47
N PRO A 237 26.84 3.02 -10.16
CA PRO A 237 27.99 3.69 -9.53
C PRO A 237 27.60 4.90 -8.67
N GLN A 238 26.49 5.57 -8.97
CA GLN A 238 25.99 6.71 -8.18
C GLN A 238 25.59 6.32 -6.74
N LEU A 239 25.31 5.03 -6.51
CA LEU A 239 24.98 4.49 -5.19
C LEU A 239 26.20 3.94 -4.44
N GLU A 240 27.38 3.87 -5.08
CA GLU A 240 28.64 3.44 -4.46
C GLU A 240 29.31 4.54 -3.61
N THR A 241 28.52 5.49 -3.11
CA THR A 241 29.02 6.68 -2.43
C THR A 241 28.64 6.70 -0.96
N ASN A 242 29.44 7.38 -0.13
CA ASN A 242 29.06 7.61 1.27
C ASN A 242 27.80 8.50 1.39
N GLN A 243 27.44 9.22 0.32
CA GLN A 243 26.19 9.97 0.25
C GLN A 243 24.98 9.04 0.22
N PHE A 244 25.06 7.91 -0.49
CA PHE A 244 24.02 6.89 -0.46
C PHE A 244 23.80 6.36 0.97
N VAL A 245 24.87 5.98 1.67
CA VAL A 245 24.79 5.47 3.05
C VAL A 245 24.08 6.45 3.98
N LYS A 246 24.50 7.72 3.98
CA LYS A 246 23.89 8.77 4.81
C LYS A 246 22.41 8.97 4.50
N ARG A 247 22.06 9.02 3.20
CA ARG A 247 20.67 9.18 2.75
C ARG A 247 19.81 7.99 3.16
N TYR A 248 20.31 6.78 2.93
CA TYR A 248 19.64 5.52 3.27
C TYR A 248 19.28 5.46 4.75
N ILE A 249 20.25 5.71 5.63
CA ILE A 249 20.02 5.74 7.08
C ILE A 249 18.94 6.78 7.41
N GLY A 250 19.04 7.99 6.88
CA GLY A 250 18.11 9.08 7.15
C GLY A 250 16.67 8.75 6.76
N TYR A 251 16.42 8.37 5.51
CA TYR A 251 15.05 8.10 5.06
C TYR A 251 14.49 6.80 5.65
N SER A 252 15.34 5.80 5.92
CA SER A 252 14.85 4.54 6.49
C SER A 252 14.37 4.73 7.93
N LEU A 253 15.14 5.46 8.76
CA LEU A 253 14.70 5.81 10.12
C LEU A 253 13.47 6.74 10.10
N ALA A 254 13.39 7.66 9.13
CA ALA A 254 12.18 8.46 8.92
C ALA A 254 10.97 7.60 8.50
N GLY A 255 11.19 6.54 7.73
CA GLY A 255 10.16 5.55 7.37
C GLY A 255 9.69 4.73 8.58
N ASP A 256 10.60 4.32 9.47
CA ASP A 256 10.26 3.71 10.76
C ASP A 256 9.42 4.67 11.62
N LEU A 257 9.84 5.94 11.72
CA LEU A 257 9.09 6.97 12.41
C LEU A 257 7.68 7.13 11.85
N ALA A 258 7.56 7.28 10.53
CA ALA A 258 6.27 7.43 9.85
C ALA A 258 5.37 6.22 10.09
N THR A 259 5.94 5.00 10.09
CA THR A 259 5.19 3.78 10.38
C THR A 259 4.70 3.74 11.83
N ASN A 260 5.54 4.09 12.80
CA ASN A 260 5.18 4.09 14.21
C ASN A 260 4.14 5.17 14.53
N VAL A 261 4.33 6.39 14.02
CA VAL A 261 3.37 7.49 14.13
C VAL A 261 2.06 7.11 13.46
N GLY A 262 2.10 6.62 12.23
CA GLY A 262 0.91 6.17 11.49
C GLY A 262 0.14 5.11 12.27
N ARG A 263 0.84 4.15 12.91
CA ARG A 263 0.20 3.15 13.77
C ARG A 263 -0.50 3.77 14.98
N GLU A 264 0.11 4.74 15.66
CA GLU A 264 -0.54 5.43 16.78
C GLU A 264 -1.73 6.28 16.35
N LEU A 265 -1.64 6.95 15.20
CA LEU A 265 -2.73 7.74 14.65
C LEU A 265 -3.92 6.85 14.27
N VAL A 266 -3.66 5.75 13.56
CA VAL A 266 -4.67 4.76 13.22
C VAL A 266 -5.31 4.19 14.49
N ARG A 267 -4.50 3.72 15.46
CA ARG A 267 -5.02 3.20 16.74
C ARG A 267 -5.87 4.21 17.50
N THR A 268 -5.50 5.49 17.45
CA THR A 268 -6.28 6.56 18.07
C THR A 268 -7.62 6.71 17.36
N ALA A 269 -7.60 6.74 16.02
CA ALA A 269 -8.80 6.92 15.21
C ALA A 269 -9.80 5.76 15.39
N ILE A 270 -9.32 4.53 15.56
CA ILE A 270 -10.14 3.32 15.73
C ILE A 270 -10.27 2.86 17.18
N LYS A 271 -9.91 3.71 18.17
CA LYS A 271 -9.94 3.34 19.58
C LYS A 271 -11.31 2.76 20.02
N PRO A 272 -12.46 3.38 19.70
CA PRO A 272 -13.76 2.82 20.07
C PRO A 272 -13.99 1.42 19.48
N ASP A 273 -13.49 1.18 18.27
CA ASP A 273 -13.63 -0.10 17.58
C ASP A 273 -12.78 -1.18 18.21
N ILE A 274 -11.55 -0.84 18.65
CA ILE A 274 -10.67 -1.74 19.38
C ILE A 274 -11.31 -2.15 20.71
N GLU A 275 -11.92 -1.20 21.42
CA GLU A 275 -12.59 -1.46 22.70
C GLU A 275 -13.76 -2.43 22.51
N MET A 276 -14.66 -2.16 21.56
CA MET A 276 -15.78 -3.05 21.22
C MET A 276 -15.32 -4.45 20.79
N TYR A 277 -14.28 -4.53 19.96
CA TYR A 277 -13.72 -5.83 19.56
C TYR A 277 -13.15 -6.60 20.74
N SER A 278 -12.50 -5.91 21.68
CA SER A 278 -11.89 -6.54 22.86
C SER A 278 -12.93 -7.05 23.86
N SER A 279 -14.08 -6.37 23.99
CA SER A 279 -15.18 -6.78 24.87
C SER A 279 -16.04 -7.88 24.25
N ASP A 280 -16.44 -7.70 22.99
CA ASP A 280 -17.53 -8.47 22.37
C ASP A 280 -17.03 -9.45 21.28
N GLY A 281 -15.74 -9.42 20.95
CA GLY A 281 -15.17 -10.19 19.87
C GLY A 281 -15.55 -9.64 18.48
N PRO A 282 -15.39 -10.44 17.40
CA PRO A 282 -15.81 -10.03 16.07
C PRO A 282 -17.32 -9.74 16.01
N ALA A 283 -17.70 -8.64 15.35
CA ALA A 283 -19.12 -8.33 15.12
C ALA A 283 -19.78 -9.43 14.28
N THR A 284 -20.92 -9.94 14.76
CA THR A 284 -21.78 -10.89 14.04
C THR A 284 -23.20 -10.36 13.98
N GLN A 285 -24.10 -11.03 13.25
CA GLN A 285 -25.52 -10.68 13.28
C GLN A 285 -26.13 -10.79 14.69
N ASP A 286 -25.60 -11.66 15.55
CA ASP A 286 -26.09 -11.86 16.91
C ASP A 286 -25.45 -10.88 17.92
N SER A 287 -24.25 -10.40 17.61
CA SER A 287 -23.43 -9.52 18.46
C SER A 287 -22.96 -8.28 17.69
N TYR A 288 -23.91 -7.55 17.10
CA TYR A 288 -23.60 -6.41 16.26
C TYR A 288 -23.18 -5.17 17.06
N TYR A 289 -22.11 -4.52 16.59
CA TYR A 289 -21.72 -3.17 16.97
C TYR A 289 -21.16 -2.44 15.74
N PRO A 290 -21.43 -1.13 15.58
CA PRO A 290 -21.04 -0.37 14.40
C PRO A 290 -19.56 0.01 14.41
N LEU A 291 -19.03 0.37 13.24
CA LEU A 291 -17.75 1.09 13.15
C LEU A 291 -17.88 2.55 13.55
N SER A 292 -16.88 3.04 14.28
CA SER A 292 -16.58 4.47 14.41
C SER A 292 -16.21 5.07 13.05
N ILE A 293 -16.24 6.40 12.93
CA ILE A 293 -15.77 7.09 11.71
C ILE A 293 -14.32 6.71 11.35
N GLY A 294 -13.45 6.59 12.36
CA GLY A 294 -12.08 6.14 12.14
C GLY A 294 -12.03 4.69 11.65
N GLY A 295 -12.89 3.82 12.20
CA GLY A 295 -13.06 2.45 11.76
C GLY A 295 -13.48 2.37 10.29
N LYS A 296 -14.46 3.19 9.87
CA LYS A 296 -14.92 3.28 8.48
C LYS A 296 -13.82 3.75 7.54
N PHE A 297 -13.04 4.75 7.95
CA PHE A 297 -11.88 5.22 7.18
C PHE A 297 -10.84 4.12 6.97
N VAL A 298 -10.47 3.40 8.04
CA VAL A 298 -9.50 2.31 7.97
C VAL A 298 -10.03 1.14 7.14
N TYR A 299 -11.33 0.84 7.25
CA TYR A 299 -11.98 -0.18 6.45
C TYR A 299 -11.93 0.16 4.96
N TRP A 300 -12.23 1.40 4.57
CA TRP A 300 -12.05 1.89 3.21
C TRP A 300 -10.58 1.79 2.74
N ALA A 301 -9.64 2.31 3.51
CA ALA A 301 -8.24 2.32 3.12
C ALA A 301 -7.68 0.89 2.89
N ARG A 302 -8.20 -0.09 3.63
CA ARG A 302 -7.87 -1.52 3.42
C ARG A 302 -8.58 -2.10 2.20
N SER A 303 -9.81 -1.67 1.88
CA SER A 303 -10.54 -2.18 0.72
C SER A 303 -9.99 -1.66 -0.61
N THR A 304 -9.35 -0.48 -0.64
CA THR A 304 -8.57 0.06 -1.78
C THR A 304 -7.52 -0.93 -2.29
N TYR A 305 -6.74 -1.54 -1.40
CA TYR A 305 -5.70 -2.49 -1.82
C TYR A 305 -6.19 -3.95 -1.82
N GLY A 306 -7.50 -4.16 -1.79
CA GLY A 306 -8.10 -5.49 -1.81
C GLY A 306 -7.94 -6.18 -3.16
N MET A 307 -7.81 -7.51 -3.14
CA MET A 307 -7.72 -8.34 -4.35
C MET A 307 -8.88 -8.10 -5.34
N ARG A 308 -10.05 -7.70 -4.83
CA ARG A 308 -11.21 -7.28 -5.62
C ARG A 308 -10.88 -6.19 -6.64
N ASN A 309 -10.19 -5.13 -6.24
CA ASN A 309 -9.94 -3.98 -7.12
C ASN A 309 -8.97 -4.36 -8.24
N PHE A 310 -8.00 -5.24 -7.95
CA PHE A 310 -7.12 -5.83 -8.96
C PHE A 310 -7.86 -6.76 -9.93
N ILE A 311 -8.72 -7.64 -9.43
CA ILE A 311 -9.52 -8.55 -10.27
C ILE A 311 -10.47 -7.75 -11.17
N GLN A 312 -11.16 -6.75 -10.62
CA GLN A 312 -12.06 -5.90 -11.39
C GLN A 312 -11.30 -5.11 -12.47
N GLY A 313 -10.17 -4.49 -12.11
CA GLY A 313 -9.31 -3.83 -13.07
C GLY A 313 -8.86 -4.77 -14.19
N ALA A 314 -8.41 -5.98 -13.85
CA ALA A 314 -7.97 -6.98 -14.82
C ALA A 314 -9.11 -7.47 -15.75
N LEU A 315 -10.32 -7.65 -15.21
CA LEU A 315 -11.48 -8.06 -16.00
C LEU A 315 -11.96 -6.96 -16.95
N ILE A 316 -11.87 -5.70 -16.54
CA ILE A 316 -12.19 -4.55 -17.40
C ILE A 316 -11.09 -4.36 -18.46
N ALA A 317 -9.83 -4.56 -18.07
CA ALA A 317 -8.69 -4.56 -18.99
C ALA A 317 -8.92 -5.55 -20.13
N GLY A 318 -9.24 -6.81 -19.80
CA GLY A 318 -9.24 -7.91 -20.76
C GLY A 318 -7.84 -8.49 -20.94
N ILE A 319 -7.72 -9.60 -21.67
CA ILE A 319 -6.43 -10.17 -22.05
C ILE A 319 -6.12 -9.67 -23.47
N PRO A 320 -4.95 -9.04 -23.70
CA PRO A 320 -4.54 -8.58 -25.02
C PRO A 320 -4.46 -9.75 -26.01
N ASP A 321 -4.89 -9.52 -27.25
CA ASP A 321 -4.78 -10.50 -28.33
C ASP A 321 -3.42 -10.29 -29.02
N ILE A 322 -2.44 -11.10 -28.63
CA ILE A 322 -1.09 -10.99 -29.16
C ILE A 322 -1.04 -11.77 -30.47
N THR A 323 -1.04 -11.04 -31.59
CA THR A 323 -0.86 -11.65 -32.91
C THR A 323 0.54 -12.25 -33.05
N ASP A 324 0.67 -13.33 -33.82
CA ASP A 324 1.95 -13.99 -34.04
C ASP A 324 2.95 -13.07 -34.77
N GLN A 325 4.22 -13.15 -34.38
CA GLN A 325 5.28 -12.40 -35.03
C GLN A 325 5.40 -12.77 -36.52
N PRO A 326 5.58 -11.80 -37.43
CA PRO A 326 5.88 -12.06 -38.83
C PRO A 326 7.03 -13.07 -39.01
N GLY A 327 6.79 -14.09 -39.83
CA GLY A 327 7.77 -15.14 -40.12
C GLY A 327 8.97 -14.59 -40.90
N GLN A 328 10.18 -14.99 -40.51
CA GLN A 328 11.39 -14.55 -41.20
C GLN A 328 11.43 -15.06 -42.65
N PRO A 329 11.72 -14.20 -43.65
CA PRO A 329 11.83 -14.61 -45.03
C PRO A 329 12.96 -15.63 -45.23
N ALA A 330 12.70 -16.65 -46.06
CA ALA A 330 13.70 -17.67 -46.37
C ALA A 330 14.85 -17.06 -47.18
N VAL A 331 16.10 -17.38 -46.82
CA VAL A 331 17.30 -16.87 -47.51
C VAL A 331 17.43 -17.59 -48.87
N PRO A 332 17.33 -16.89 -50.01
CA PRO A 332 17.49 -17.49 -51.33
C PRO A 332 18.98 -17.68 -51.69
N ASN A 333 19.26 -18.58 -52.63
CA ASN A 333 20.59 -18.65 -53.26
C ASN A 333 20.74 -17.51 -54.27
N ILE A 334 21.53 -16.49 -53.93
CA ILE A 334 21.76 -15.30 -54.77
C ILE A 334 22.94 -15.56 -55.70
N THR A 335 22.71 -15.48 -57.01
CA THR A 335 23.78 -15.62 -58.03
C THR A 335 23.87 -14.44 -58.99
N THR A 336 22.93 -13.48 -58.91
CA THR A 336 22.91 -12.26 -59.74
C THR A 336 22.60 -11.02 -58.89
N GLU A 337 23.01 -9.84 -59.38
CA GLU A 337 22.76 -8.54 -58.73
C GLU A 337 21.27 -8.20 -58.67
N GLN A 338 20.50 -8.59 -59.69
CA GLN A 338 19.05 -8.39 -59.71
C GLN A 338 18.33 -9.21 -58.63
N GLN A 339 18.79 -10.45 -58.36
CA GLN A 339 18.28 -11.27 -57.25
C GLN A 339 18.65 -10.71 -55.87
N ALA A 340 19.80 -10.03 -55.76
CA ALA A 340 20.18 -9.35 -54.53
C ALA A 340 19.23 -8.17 -54.24
N LEU A 341 18.89 -7.38 -55.25
CA LEU A 341 17.94 -6.26 -55.13
C LEU A 341 16.51 -6.72 -54.80
N GLU A 342 16.06 -7.83 -55.38
CA GLU A 342 14.75 -8.43 -55.06
C GLU A 342 14.70 -8.95 -53.62
N PHE A 343 15.78 -9.58 -53.14
CA PHE A 343 15.86 -10.02 -51.74
C PHE A 343 15.95 -8.85 -50.75
N ASP A 344 16.65 -7.78 -51.11
CA ASP A 344 16.73 -6.55 -50.31
C ASP A 344 15.34 -5.93 -50.11
N ALA A 345 14.53 -5.83 -51.18
CA ALA A 345 13.15 -5.35 -51.10
C ALA A 345 12.26 -6.22 -50.19
N ILE A 346 12.42 -7.56 -50.23
CA ILE A 346 11.71 -8.48 -49.33
C ILE A 346 12.14 -8.26 -47.87
N PHE A 347 13.43 -8.02 -47.63
CA PHE A 347 13.95 -7.82 -46.29
C PHE A 347 13.54 -6.46 -45.70
N VAL A 348 13.46 -5.42 -46.53
CA VAL A 348 12.89 -4.11 -46.18
C VAL A 348 11.42 -4.26 -45.78
N GLN A 349 10.60 -4.94 -46.60
CA GLN A 349 9.19 -5.19 -46.27
C GLN A 349 9.04 -5.99 -44.96
N TYR A 350 9.89 -6.99 -44.73
CA TYR A 350 9.92 -7.72 -43.46
C TYR A 350 10.23 -6.82 -42.26
N GLY A 351 11.13 -5.84 -42.44
CA GLY A 351 11.43 -4.82 -41.43
C GLY A 351 10.20 -3.97 -41.09
N GLU A 352 9.47 -3.50 -42.11
CA GLU A 352 8.22 -2.76 -41.94
C GLU A 352 7.15 -3.60 -41.24
N ASP A 353 6.98 -4.86 -41.62
CA ASP A 353 6.01 -5.77 -41.02
C ASP A 353 6.32 -6.04 -39.54
N ILE A 354 7.61 -6.18 -39.18
CA ILE A 354 8.05 -6.34 -37.79
C ILE A 354 7.82 -5.07 -36.98
N GLN A 355 8.06 -3.89 -37.56
CA GLN A 355 7.77 -2.61 -36.89
C GLN A 355 6.25 -2.47 -36.68
N ALA A 356 5.44 -2.68 -37.71
CA ALA A 356 3.98 -2.63 -37.60
C ALA A 356 3.44 -3.62 -36.57
N TRP A 357 3.97 -4.85 -36.50
CA TRP A 357 3.60 -5.82 -35.48
C TRP A 357 3.94 -5.32 -34.06
N ARG A 358 5.11 -4.72 -33.86
CA ARG A 358 5.49 -4.13 -32.55
C ARG A 358 4.61 -2.95 -32.17
N ASP A 359 4.34 -2.07 -33.11
CA ASP A 359 3.50 -0.89 -32.88
C ASP A 359 2.07 -1.31 -32.52
N ASN A 360 1.52 -2.31 -33.23
CA ASN A 360 0.21 -2.88 -32.92
C ASN A 360 0.19 -3.54 -31.53
N MET A 361 1.26 -4.24 -31.14
CA MET A 361 1.37 -4.79 -29.78
C MET A 361 1.45 -3.69 -28.72
N GLU A 362 2.22 -2.64 -28.96
CA GLU A 362 2.34 -1.52 -28.03
C GLU A 362 0.99 -0.79 -27.88
N ASP A 363 0.27 -0.57 -28.97
CA ASP A 363 -1.05 0.04 -28.96
C ASP A 363 -2.09 -0.84 -28.26
N ASP A 364 -2.07 -2.17 -28.50
CA ASP A 364 -2.96 -3.10 -27.80
C ASP A 364 -2.66 -3.16 -26.30
N VAL A 365 -1.39 -3.19 -25.90
CA VAL A 365 -0.98 -3.13 -24.50
C VAL A 365 -1.40 -1.81 -23.87
N ARG A 366 -1.16 -0.67 -24.54
CA ARG A 366 -1.59 0.66 -24.07
C ARG A 366 -3.11 0.76 -23.95
N TYR A 367 -3.84 0.15 -24.88
CA TYR A 367 -5.30 0.06 -24.84
C TYR A 367 -5.78 -0.69 -23.59
N HIS A 368 -5.21 -1.87 -23.33
CA HIS A 368 -5.54 -2.68 -22.15
C HIS A 368 -5.06 -2.03 -20.83
N GLU A 369 -3.93 -1.33 -20.83
CA GLU A 369 -3.43 -0.55 -19.70
C GLU A 369 -4.40 0.58 -19.34
N ARG A 370 -4.85 1.36 -20.32
CA ARG A 370 -5.85 2.42 -20.10
C ARG A 370 -7.14 1.86 -19.51
N ARG A 371 -7.59 0.70 -19.99
CA ARG A 371 -8.76 -0.01 -19.44
C ARG A 371 -8.54 -0.52 -18.02
N LEU A 372 -7.35 -1.03 -17.71
CA LEU A 372 -6.95 -1.43 -16.35
C LEU A 372 -7.00 -0.23 -15.40
N ILE A 373 -6.41 0.90 -15.79
CA ILE A 373 -6.42 2.15 -15.03
C ILE A 373 -7.85 2.64 -14.82
N GLY A 374 -8.67 2.63 -15.87
CA GLY A 374 -10.08 2.99 -15.81
C GLY A 374 -10.86 2.11 -14.82
N GLY A 375 -10.72 0.79 -14.93
CA GLY A 375 -11.40 -0.16 -14.07
C GLY A 375 -10.95 -0.08 -12.61
N PHE A 376 -9.66 0.11 -12.36
CA PHE A 376 -9.13 0.34 -11.02
C PHE A 376 -9.66 1.66 -10.43
N SER A 377 -9.66 2.75 -11.20
CA SER A 377 -10.13 4.07 -10.75
C SER A 377 -11.63 4.07 -10.44
N GLU A 378 -12.44 3.36 -11.24
CA GLU A 378 -13.86 3.13 -10.94
C GLU A 378 -14.01 2.36 -9.62
N SER A 379 -13.29 1.25 -9.47
CA SER A 379 -13.34 0.43 -8.25
C SER A 379 -12.95 1.23 -7.01
N GLU A 380 -11.92 2.05 -7.07
CA GLU A 380 -11.52 2.93 -5.97
C GLU A 380 -12.59 3.97 -5.63
N THR A 381 -13.21 4.55 -6.66
CA THR A 381 -14.33 5.49 -6.48
C THR A 381 -15.50 4.79 -5.77
N GLN A 382 -15.81 3.54 -6.17
CA GLN A 382 -16.82 2.74 -5.49
C GLN A 382 -16.44 2.51 -4.02
N GLN A 383 -15.21 2.06 -3.74
CA GLN A 383 -14.81 1.79 -2.35
C GLN A 383 -14.86 3.05 -1.50
N PHE A 384 -14.42 4.19 -2.03
CA PHE A 384 -14.47 5.46 -1.31
C PHE A 384 -15.91 5.88 -1.01
N LEU A 385 -16.78 5.85 -2.02
CA LEU A 385 -18.18 6.22 -1.86
C LEU A 385 -18.91 5.28 -0.91
N ALA A 386 -18.82 3.97 -1.15
CA ALA A 386 -19.57 2.97 -0.39
C ALA A 386 -19.02 2.77 1.02
N ASN A 387 -17.70 2.69 1.18
CA ASN A 387 -17.12 2.30 2.47
C ASN A 387 -16.83 3.48 3.40
N PHE A 388 -16.71 4.70 2.86
CA PHE A 388 -16.39 5.86 3.68
C PHE A 388 -17.36 7.03 3.51
N ALA A 389 -17.49 7.60 2.32
CA ALA A 389 -18.20 8.86 2.14
C ALA A 389 -19.70 8.72 2.46
N LEU A 390 -20.40 7.81 1.79
CA LEU A 390 -21.83 7.59 1.98
C LEU A 390 -22.12 6.85 3.29
N SER A 391 -21.29 5.88 3.67
CA SER A 391 -21.45 5.16 4.95
C SER A 391 -21.35 6.09 6.16
N THR A 392 -20.41 7.05 6.13
CA THR A 392 -20.28 8.06 7.19
C THR A 392 -21.41 9.06 7.14
N THR A 393 -21.77 9.56 5.96
CA THR A 393 -22.82 10.58 5.79
C THR A 393 -24.20 10.06 6.18
N LEU A 394 -24.50 8.80 5.84
CA LEU A 394 -25.79 8.18 6.10
C LEU A 394 -25.85 7.47 7.46
N GLY A 395 -24.74 7.42 8.22
CA GLY A 395 -24.68 6.71 9.49
C GLY A 395 -24.93 5.21 9.33
N MET A 396 -24.27 4.59 8.36
CA MET A 396 -24.37 3.17 8.04
C MET A 396 -23.02 2.47 8.16
N ASP A 397 -23.03 1.21 8.56
CA ASP A 397 -21.84 0.37 8.63
C ASP A 397 -21.54 -0.20 7.25
N PRO A 398 -20.34 0.06 6.69
CA PRO A 398 -19.95 -0.43 5.38
C PRO A 398 -19.54 -1.91 5.36
N ARG A 399 -19.40 -2.55 6.52
CA ARG A 399 -18.92 -3.92 6.61
C ARG A 399 -20.00 -4.93 6.25
N TYR A 400 -19.56 -6.04 5.68
CA TYR A 400 -20.31 -7.28 5.76
C TYR A 400 -20.27 -7.84 7.19
N ILE A 401 -21.44 -8.11 7.77
CA ILE A 401 -21.58 -8.67 9.11
C ILE A 401 -22.01 -10.14 9.00
N PRO A 402 -21.13 -11.10 9.34
CA PRO A 402 -21.42 -12.52 9.19
C PRO A 402 -22.46 -13.02 10.19
N LEU A 403 -23.21 -14.06 9.82
CA LEU A 403 -24.09 -14.80 10.73
C LEU A 403 -23.29 -15.66 11.72
N GLY A 404 -22.13 -16.15 11.28
CA GLY A 404 -21.24 -16.96 12.11
C GLY A 404 -21.56 -18.46 12.12
N PRO A 405 -20.69 -19.28 12.72
CA PRO A 405 -20.71 -20.74 12.59
C PRO A 405 -21.89 -21.42 13.30
N GLY A 406 -22.60 -20.72 14.19
CA GLY A 406 -23.80 -21.25 14.88
C GLY A 406 -25.02 -21.42 13.97
N HIS A 407 -24.97 -20.93 12.73
CA HIS A 407 -26.08 -20.95 11.78
C HIS A 407 -25.91 -21.98 10.66
N SER A 408 -27.02 -22.43 10.08
CA SER A 408 -27.00 -23.36 8.94
C SER A 408 -26.32 -22.73 7.72
N ALA A 409 -25.66 -23.56 6.90
CA ALA A 409 -24.98 -23.08 5.69
C ALA A 409 -25.92 -22.33 4.73
N GLY A 410 -27.19 -22.74 4.64
CA GLY A 410 -28.21 -22.05 3.84
C GLY A 410 -28.55 -20.65 4.36
N ALA A 411 -28.69 -20.48 5.68
CA ALA A 411 -28.94 -19.18 6.29
C ALA A 411 -27.76 -18.23 6.08
N ARG A 412 -26.54 -18.75 6.25
CA ARG A 412 -25.26 -18.04 6.03
C ARG A 412 -25.11 -17.57 4.59
N LEU A 413 -25.39 -18.45 3.62
CA LEU A 413 -25.43 -18.10 2.20
C LEU A 413 -26.48 -17.01 1.91
N GLY A 414 -27.68 -17.14 2.50
CA GLY A 414 -28.74 -16.14 2.36
C GLY A 414 -28.35 -14.77 2.90
N ASN A 415 -27.66 -14.71 4.05
CA ASN A 415 -27.14 -13.47 4.63
C ASN A 415 -26.09 -12.79 3.73
N ALA A 416 -25.17 -13.56 3.15
CA ALA A 416 -24.16 -13.03 2.23
C ALA A 416 -24.78 -12.25 1.07
N PHE A 417 -25.81 -12.78 0.42
CA PHE A 417 -26.50 -12.08 -0.67
C PHE A 417 -27.42 -10.97 -0.17
N THR A 418 -28.13 -11.19 0.93
CA THR A 418 -29.06 -10.20 1.48
C THR A 418 -28.33 -8.94 1.92
N SER A 419 -27.09 -9.05 2.41
CA SER A 419 -26.27 -7.91 2.83
C SER A 419 -25.89 -6.94 1.71
N VAL A 420 -25.95 -7.39 0.45
CA VAL A 420 -25.77 -6.51 -0.73
C VAL A 420 -26.90 -5.49 -0.81
N VAL A 421 -28.11 -5.87 -0.39
CA VAL A 421 -29.31 -5.03 -0.46
C VAL A 421 -29.66 -4.43 0.90
N ILE A 422 -29.33 -5.10 2.00
CA ILE A 422 -29.68 -4.70 3.37
C ILE A 422 -28.41 -4.51 4.20
N GLY A 423 -28.13 -3.27 4.58
CA GLY A 423 -27.05 -2.90 5.47
C GLY A 423 -27.51 -2.67 6.91
N HIS A 424 -26.56 -2.32 7.77
CA HIS A 424 -26.84 -1.92 9.14
C HIS A 424 -26.61 -0.41 9.28
N MET A 425 -27.53 0.26 9.95
CA MET A 425 -27.30 1.60 10.47
C MET A 425 -26.33 1.52 11.64
N ASP A 426 -25.69 2.64 11.98
CA ASP A 426 -24.85 2.74 13.18
C ASP A 426 -25.67 2.48 14.45
N SER A 427 -27.00 2.71 14.40
CA SER A 427 -27.94 2.34 15.47
C SER A 427 -28.25 0.84 15.59
N GLY A 428 -27.73 0.00 14.68
CA GLY A 428 -28.03 -1.44 14.60
C GLY A 428 -29.30 -1.80 13.84
N ARG A 429 -30.11 -0.80 13.45
CA ARG A 429 -31.29 -1.05 12.61
C ARG A 429 -30.89 -1.50 11.20
N LYS A 430 -31.61 -2.47 10.65
CA LYS A 430 -31.47 -2.88 9.24
C LYS A 430 -32.15 -1.86 8.31
N MET A 431 -31.48 -1.49 7.24
CA MET A 431 -31.98 -0.57 6.21
C MET A 431 -31.45 -1.01 4.84
N ALA A 432 -32.06 -0.54 3.74
CA ALA A 432 -31.47 -0.69 2.41
C ALA A 432 -30.01 -0.22 2.43
N ASN A 433 -29.09 -0.99 1.84
CA ASN A 433 -27.65 -0.72 1.81
C ASN A 433 -27.32 0.42 0.84
N LEU A 434 -27.81 1.62 1.16
CA LEU A 434 -27.66 2.80 0.32
C LEU A 434 -26.19 3.13 0.02
N PRO A 435 -25.23 3.02 0.94
CA PRO A 435 -23.82 3.26 0.63
C PRO A 435 -23.30 2.34 -0.48
N LEU A 436 -23.59 1.03 -0.40
CA LEU A 436 -23.17 0.09 -1.43
C LEU A 436 -23.90 0.35 -2.74
N LEU A 437 -25.23 0.45 -2.72
CA LEU A 437 -26.04 0.61 -3.93
C LEU A 437 -25.72 1.91 -4.66
N ALA A 438 -25.73 3.04 -3.95
CA ALA A 438 -25.44 4.35 -4.53
C ALA A 438 -23.94 4.55 -4.80
N GLY A 439 -23.05 3.94 -4.02
CA GLY A 439 -21.62 3.94 -4.28
C GLY A 439 -21.25 3.20 -5.56
N THR A 440 -21.83 2.01 -5.78
CA THR A 440 -21.65 1.22 -7.02
C THR A 440 -22.17 1.96 -8.24
N VAL A 441 -23.41 2.45 -8.18
CA VAL A 441 -24.01 3.18 -9.31
C VAL A 441 -23.28 4.50 -9.54
N GLY A 442 -23.05 5.28 -8.48
CA GLY A 442 -22.37 6.57 -8.55
C GLY A 442 -20.94 6.47 -9.09
N ALA A 443 -20.18 5.45 -8.70
CA ALA A 443 -18.84 5.21 -9.22
C ALA A 443 -18.86 4.85 -10.72
N ALA A 444 -19.80 4.02 -11.16
CA ALA A 444 -19.93 3.65 -12.56
C ALA A 444 -20.30 4.88 -13.44
N PHE A 445 -21.18 5.75 -12.94
CA PHE A 445 -21.47 7.03 -13.60
C PHE A 445 -20.28 7.99 -13.58
N ALA A 446 -19.60 8.15 -12.44
CA ALA A 446 -18.40 8.97 -12.35
C ALA A 446 -17.30 8.48 -13.30
N ALA A 447 -17.13 7.16 -13.43
CA ALA A 447 -16.18 6.58 -14.37
C ALA A 447 -16.54 6.91 -15.81
N LYS A 448 -17.80 6.70 -16.19
CA LYS A 448 -18.29 7.04 -17.53
C LYS A 448 -18.14 8.53 -17.87
N GLU A 449 -18.48 9.42 -16.95
CA GLU A 449 -18.57 10.87 -17.26
C GLU A 449 -17.26 11.62 -17.00
N LEU A 450 -16.38 11.14 -16.11
CA LEU A 450 -15.17 11.86 -15.69
C LEU A 450 -13.87 11.17 -16.13
N TYR A 451 -13.79 9.84 -16.03
CA TYR A 451 -12.51 9.12 -16.18
C TYR A 451 -12.35 8.52 -17.59
N TYR A 452 -13.36 7.81 -18.08
CA TYR A 452 -13.30 7.10 -19.37
C TYR A 452 -13.06 8.01 -20.58
N PRO A 453 -13.64 9.21 -20.67
CA PRO A 453 -13.36 10.13 -21.78
C PRO A 453 -11.89 10.59 -21.81
N ALA A 454 -11.27 10.76 -20.64
CA ALA A 454 -9.87 11.16 -20.54
C ALA A 454 -8.89 10.03 -20.90
N LEU A 455 -9.35 8.77 -20.89
CA LEU A 455 -8.53 7.60 -21.26
C LEU A 455 -8.54 7.35 -22.78
N GLY A 456 -9.46 7.98 -23.53
CA GLY A 456 -9.55 7.81 -24.98
C GLY A 456 -9.91 6.38 -25.38
N VAL A 457 -10.78 5.71 -24.62
CA VAL A 457 -11.27 4.35 -24.87
C VAL A 457 -12.79 4.39 -25.04
N PRO A 458 -13.31 4.65 -26.26
CA PRO A 458 -14.74 4.88 -26.51
C PRO A 458 -15.63 3.71 -26.08
N GLU A 459 -15.12 2.47 -26.08
CA GLU A 459 -15.90 1.30 -25.68
C GLU A 459 -16.34 1.35 -24.21
N LEU A 460 -15.53 1.98 -23.34
CA LEU A 460 -15.81 2.12 -21.91
C LEU A 460 -16.97 3.09 -21.64
N GLU A 461 -17.24 4.04 -22.55
CA GLU A 461 -18.30 5.03 -22.41
C GLU A 461 -19.71 4.47 -22.71
N SER A 462 -19.80 3.23 -23.22
CA SER A 462 -21.07 2.65 -23.62
C SER A 462 -21.98 2.35 -22.41
N ASN A 463 -23.28 2.61 -22.56
CA ASN A 463 -24.30 2.23 -21.56
C ASN A 463 -24.33 0.71 -21.29
N ARG A 464 -23.85 -0.10 -22.24
CA ARG A 464 -23.69 -1.54 -22.08
C ARG A 464 -22.57 -1.88 -21.09
N VAL A 465 -21.44 -1.18 -21.16
CA VAL A 465 -20.35 -1.34 -20.18
C VAL A 465 -20.80 -0.88 -18.80
N LEU A 466 -21.45 0.30 -18.70
CA LEU A 466 -22.04 0.79 -17.44
C LEU A 466 -22.92 -0.27 -16.75
N ALA A 467 -23.87 -0.86 -17.47
CA ALA A 467 -24.78 -1.87 -16.93
C ALA A 467 -24.05 -3.17 -16.52
N LYS A 468 -23.08 -3.60 -17.34
CA LYS A 468 -22.25 -4.77 -17.02
C LYS A 468 -21.43 -4.55 -15.75
N THR A 469 -20.82 -3.37 -15.59
CA THR A 469 -19.97 -3.10 -14.43
C THR A 469 -20.77 -3.05 -13.15
N ILE A 470 -21.95 -2.40 -13.16
CA ILE A 470 -22.86 -2.40 -12.01
C ILE A 470 -23.25 -3.85 -11.61
N GLY A 471 -23.69 -4.66 -12.59
CA GLY A 471 -24.06 -6.05 -12.33
C GLY A 471 -22.91 -6.90 -11.81
N PHE A 472 -21.71 -6.73 -12.39
CA PHE A 472 -20.50 -7.40 -11.97
C PHE A 472 -20.10 -7.03 -10.53
N ASN A 473 -20.16 -5.75 -10.18
CA ASN A 473 -19.82 -5.26 -8.85
C ASN A 473 -20.72 -5.90 -7.78
N PHE A 474 -22.04 -5.93 -7.98
CA PHE A 474 -22.94 -6.59 -7.04
C PHE A 474 -22.71 -8.10 -6.93
N ALA A 475 -22.42 -8.77 -8.04
CA ALA A 475 -22.08 -10.20 -8.03
C ALA A 475 -20.77 -10.46 -7.27
N ALA A 476 -19.74 -9.64 -7.51
CA ALA A 476 -18.46 -9.71 -6.82
C ALA A 476 -18.62 -9.47 -5.31
N ASP A 477 -19.42 -8.48 -4.91
CA ASP A 477 -19.68 -8.18 -3.50
C ASP A 477 -20.42 -9.35 -2.82
N GLY A 478 -21.40 -9.96 -3.48
CA GLY A 478 -22.05 -11.18 -2.99
C GLY A 478 -21.07 -12.35 -2.81
N LEU A 479 -20.18 -12.59 -3.79
CA LEU A 479 -19.15 -13.63 -3.70
C LEU A 479 -18.13 -13.36 -2.59
N LEU A 480 -17.73 -12.11 -2.39
CA LEU A 480 -16.82 -11.72 -1.32
C LEU A 480 -17.47 -11.87 0.05
N ASN A 481 -18.77 -11.58 0.17
CA ASN A 481 -19.52 -11.82 1.40
C ASN A 481 -19.60 -13.32 1.71
N ILE A 482 -19.76 -14.18 0.71
CA ILE A 482 -19.66 -15.65 0.90
C ILE A 482 -18.26 -16.01 1.38
N PHE A 483 -17.23 -15.46 0.76
CA PHE A 483 -15.86 -15.75 1.16
C PHE A 483 -15.61 -15.31 2.62
N GLY A 484 -16.10 -14.14 3.00
CA GLY A 484 -16.08 -13.62 4.36
C GLY A 484 -16.84 -14.51 5.34
N GLU A 485 -18.05 -14.92 4.99
CA GLU A 485 -18.91 -15.76 5.83
C GLU A 485 -18.29 -17.13 6.10
N PHE A 486 -17.68 -17.78 5.11
CA PHE A 486 -17.23 -19.17 5.24
C PHE A 486 -15.73 -19.35 5.53
N PHE A 487 -14.88 -18.40 5.12
CA PHE A 487 -13.43 -18.60 5.14
C PHE A 487 -12.65 -17.57 5.95
N VAL A 488 -13.21 -16.38 6.23
CA VAL A 488 -12.49 -15.30 6.93
C VAL A 488 -13.08 -15.03 8.31
N HIS A 489 -12.41 -15.49 9.37
CA HIS A 489 -12.74 -15.19 10.76
C HIS A 489 -11.69 -14.29 11.42
N ARG A 490 -11.10 -13.34 10.68
CA ARG A 490 -10.06 -12.47 11.25
C ARG A 490 -10.68 -11.14 11.68
N GLY A 491 -10.52 -10.82 12.96
CA GLY A 491 -10.82 -9.51 13.50
C GLY A 491 -10.00 -8.38 12.87
N PHE A 492 -10.61 -7.21 12.87
CA PHE A 492 -10.16 -5.89 12.42
C PHE A 492 -9.02 -5.82 11.40
#